data_AF-A0A0K6FUY9-F1
#
_entry.id   AF-A0A0K6FUY9-F1
#
_cell.length_a   1.000
_cell.length_b   1.000
_cell.length_c   1.000
_cell.angle_alpha   90.00
_cell.angle_beta   90.00
_cell.angle_gamma   90.00
#
_symmetry.space_group_name_H-M   'P 1'
#
loop_
_entity.id
_entity.type
_entity.pdbx_description
1 polymer ?
#
loop_
_entity_poly.entity_id
_entity_poly.type
_entity_poly.pdbx_seq_one_letter_code
_entity_poly.pdbx_strand_id
1 'polypeptide(L)'
;MPVSPKNILVFCDGTGQDGLITEDAPKDKDANHFTNVLRLSRAMSQTFAPEEGDERLQIVFYQSGVGVATDFNASEVLSDDSKKAFGTAVASKIRDAYNFIAQNYRDGDQICIFGFSRGAYTARKISGLIDRLGLLSPAEMGKFFVYWKQLNKTLPGEPPRPDKPVPIKCLVTWDTVGEPID
;
A
#
# COMPACT_ATOMS: atom_id res chain seq x y z
N MET A 1 -9.46 -18.37 24.68
CA MET A 1 -8.56 -19.17 23.81
C MET A 1 -7.55 -18.23 23.18
N PRO A 2 -6.26 -18.59 23.09
CA PRO A 2 -5.30 -17.79 22.34
C PRO A 2 -5.76 -17.71 20.88
N VAL A 3 -5.73 -16.51 20.29
CA VAL A 3 -6.11 -16.33 18.89
C VAL A 3 -4.91 -16.68 18.03
N SER A 4 -5.07 -17.60 17.08
CA SER A 4 -4.00 -17.99 16.15
C SER A 4 -3.44 -16.75 15.42
N PRO A 5 -2.11 -16.69 15.16
CA PRO A 5 -1.52 -15.68 14.29
C PRO A 5 -2.11 -15.69 12.88
N LYS A 6 -2.11 -14.54 12.23
CA LYS A 6 -2.64 -14.35 10.87
C LYS A 6 -1.60 -13.77 9.91
N ASN A 7 -1.90 -13.90 8.63
CA ASN A 7 -1.17 -13.26 7.53
C ASN A 7 -1.94 -12.02 7.07
N ILE A 8 -1.26 -10.88 7.03
CA ILE A 8 -1.77 -9.59 6.56
C ILE A 8 -1.16 -9.36 5.19
N LEU A 9 -2.00 -9.43 4.16
CA LEU A 9 -1.58 -9.34 2.76
C LEU A 9 -2.06 -8.00 2.18
N VAL A 10 -1.13 -7.14 1.79
CA VAL A 10 -1.41 -5.81 1.25
C VAL A 10 -0.98 -5.75 -0.21
N PHE A 11 -1.92 -5.43 -1.09
CA PHE A 11 -1.74 -5.39 -2.54
C PHE A 11 -1.96 -3.96 -3.05
N CYS A 12 -0.89 -3.30 -3.49
CA CYS A 12 -0.90 -1.95 -4.02
C CYS A 12 -0.75 -1.98 -5.55
N ASP A 13 -1.79 -1.63 -6.28
CA ASP A 13 -1.77 -1.69 -7.74
C ASP A 13 -1.15 -0.44 -8.41
N GLY A 14 -0.73 -0.60 -9.66
CA GLY A 14 -0.20 0.44 -10.53
C GLY A 14 -1.28 1.37 -11.07
N THR A 15 -0.87 2.48 -11.69
CA THR A 15 -1.78 3.56 -12.11
C THR A 15 -2.67 3.25 -13.30
N GLY A 16 -3.86 3.87 -13.31
CA GLY A 16 -4.82 3.67 -14.39
C GLY A 16 -5.31 2.23 -14.46
N GLN A 17 -5.12 1.48 -13.36
CA GLN A 17 -5.55 0.11 -13.20
C GLN A 17 -6.49 0.09 -12.01
N ASP A 18 -7.71 0.52 -12.29
CA ASP A 18 -8.89 0.11 -11.55
C ASP A 18 -9.45 -1.04 -12.38
N GLY A 19 -9.35 -2.27 -11.90
CA GLY A 19 -9.84 -3.45 -12.63
C GLY A 19 -11.35 -3.47 -12.90
N LEU A 20 -12.07 -2.36 -12.76
CA LEU A 20 -13.49 -2.20 -13.05
C LEU A 20 -13.84 -0.84 -13.70
N ILE A 21 -13.02 0.21 -13.60
CA ILE A 21 -13.36 1.57 -14.10
C ILE A 21 -12.11 2.29 -14.64
N THR A 22 -11.82 2.06 -15.92
CA THR A 22 -10.86 2.88 -16.69
C THR A 22 -11.52 3.26 -18.02
N GLU A 23 -11.16 4.40 -18.61
CA GLU A 23 -11.60 4.72 -19.98
C GLU A 23 -11.02 3.73 -21.01
N ASP A 24 -9.93 3.07 -20.63
CA ASP A 24 -9.30 1.94 -21.33
C ASP A 24 -9.90 0.57 -20.95
N ALA A 25 -11.01 0.54 -20.19
CA ALA A 25 -11.72 -0.70 -19.95
C ALA A 25 -12.10 -1.28 -21.31
N PRO A 26 -11.72 -2.54 -21.58
CA PRO A 26 -11.86 -3.06 -22.92
C PRO A 26 -13.33 -2.99 -23.35
N LYS A 27 -13.55 -2.48 -24.56
CA LYS A 27 -14.88 -2.45 -25.19
C LYS A 27 -15.40 -3.86 -25.47
N ASP A 28 -14.49 -4.83 -25.49
CA ASP A 28 -14.79 -6.25 -25.45
C ASP A 28 -15.16 -6.66 -24.02
N LYS A 29 -16.41 -7.11 -23.85
CA LYS A 29 -16.97 -7.53 -22.56
C LYS A 29 -16.27 -8.78 -21.98
N ASP A 30 -15.52 -9.50 -22.81
CA ASP A 30 -14.80 -10.73 -22.42
C ASP A 30 -13.31 -10.49 -22.14
N ALA A 31 -12.78 -9.31 -22.47
CA ALA A 31 -11.37 -8.99 -22.20
C ALA A 31 -11.17 -8.61 -20.73
N ASN A 32 -10.35 -9.40 -20.03
CA ASN A 32 -10.06 -9.20 -18.61
C ASN A 32 -8.64 -8.68 -18.42
N HIS A 33 -8.45 -7.37 -18.49
CA HIS A 33 -7.15 -6.72 -18.24
C HIS A 33 -6.92 -6.48 -16.74
N PHE A 34 -6.98 -7.54 -15.93
CA PHE A 34 -6.57 -7.44 -14.53
C PHE A 34 -5.05 -7.44 -14.42
N THR A 35 -4.52 -6.52 -13.62
CA THR A 35 -3.10 -6.50 -13.27
C THR A 35 -2.72 -7.79 -12.52
N ASN A 36 -1.43 -8.12 -12.54
CA ASN A 36 -0.93 -9.24 -11.74
C ASN A 36 -1.21 -9.03 -10.24
N VAL A 37 -1.25 -7.78 -9.77
CA VAL A 37 -1.58 -7.45 -8.37
C VAL A 37 -3.03 -7.80 -8.05
N LEU A 38 -3.98 -7.37 -8.88
CA LEU A 38 -5.40 -7.68 -8.69
C LEU A 38 -5.71 -9.17 -8.86
N ARG A 39 -5.07 -9.83 -9.84
CA ARG A 39 -5.19 -11.28 -10.03
C ARG A 39 -4.70 -12.02 -8.80
N LEU A 40 -3.53 -11.64 -8.28
CA LEU A 40 -2.94 -12.26 -7.10
C LEU A 40 -3.79 -12.02 -5.86
N SER A 41 -4.29 -10.80 -5.64
CA SER A 41 -5.13 -10.50 -4.47
C SER A 41 -6.43 -11.31 -4.46
N ARG A 42 -7.03 -11.57 -5.63
CA ARG A 42 -8.24 -12.39 -5.79
C ARG A 42 -7.98 -13.89 -5.70
N ALA A 43 -6.76 -14.33 -5.94
CA ALA A 43 -6.37 -15.74 -5.85
C ALA A 43 -6.02 -16.19 -4.41
N MET A 44 -5.96 -15.26 -3.46
CA MET A 44 -5.63 -15.60 -2.06
C MET A 44 -6.78 -16.39 -1.40
N SER A 45 -6.45 -17.55 -0.85
CA SER A 45 -7.35 -18.30 0.04
C SER A 45 -7.56 -17.54 1.36
N GLN A 46 -8.72 -17.71 2.00
CA GLN A 46 -8.99 -17.12 3.32
C GLN A 46 -8.12 -17.71 4.44
N THR A 47 -7.57 -18.90 4.22
CA THR A 47 -6.63 -19.56 5.14
C THR A 47 -5.38 -20.04 4.40
N PHE A 48 -4.29 -20.18 5.15
CA PHE A 48 -3.03 -20.75 4.71
C PHE A 48 -2.56 -21.79 5.72
N ALA A 49 -2.48 -23.05 5.27
CA ALA A 49 -1.91 -24.15 6.03
C ALA A 49 -0.46 -24.37 5.55
N PRO A 50 0.57 -23.97 6.33
CA PRO A 50 1.95 -24.28 6.00
C PRO A 50 2.23 -25.79 6.13
N GLU A 51 3.33 -26.26 5.53
CA GLU A 51 3.80 -27.65 5.74
C GLU A 51 4.12 -27.93 7.22
N GLU A 52 4.60 -26.90 7.93
CA GLU A 52 4.86 -26.93 9.38
C GLU A 52 4.16 -25.76 10.09
N GLY A 53 3.45 -26.08 11.18
CA GLY A 53 2.75 -25.11 12.03
C GLY A 53 1.24 -25.07 11.84
N ASP A 54 0.59 -24.17 12.57
CA ASP A 54 -0.87 -24.04 12.56
C ASP A 54 -1.38 -23.29 11.31
N GLU A 55 -2.61 -23.62 10.91
CA GLU A 55 -3.35 -22.86 9.92
C GLU A 55 -3.49 -21.39 10.36
N ARG A 56 -3.28 -20.49 9.40
CA ARG A 56 -3.35 -19.04 9.60
C ARG A 56 -4.49 -18.46 8.78
N LEU A 57 -5.25 -17.55 9.38
CA LEU A 57 -6.15 -16.68 8.63
C LEU A 57 -5.33 -15.78 7.70
N GLN A 58 -5.85 -15.51 6.51
CA GLN A 58 -5.28 -14.53 5.58
C GLN A 58 -6.26 -13.37 5.42
N ILE A 59 -5.86 -12.18 5.85
CA ILE A 59 -6.63 -10.96 5.65
C ILE A 59 -6.00 -10.16 4.52
N VAL A 60 -6.82 -9.83 3.52
CA VAL A 60 -6.39 -9.21 2.26
C VAL A 60 -6.87 -7.78 2.22
N PHE A 61 -5.95 -6.87 1.93
CA PHE A 61 -6.27 -5.49 1.56
C PHE A 61 -5.75 -5.23 0.16
N TYR A 62 -6.68 -4.98 -0.76
CA TYR A 62 -6.37 -4.54 -2.10
C TYR A 62 -6.63 -3.04 -2.23
N GLN A 63 -5.66 -2.34 -2.80
CA GLN A 63 -5.74 -0.93 -3.12
C GLN A 63 -5.51 -0.75 -4.62
N SER A 64 -6.52 -0.19 -5.29
CA SER A 64 -6.42 0.16 -6.71
C SER A 64 -5.30 1.15 -6.98
N GLY A 65 -4.92 1.28 -8.26
CA GLY A 65 -4.04 2.34 -8.71
C GLY A 65 -4.50 3.73 -8.33
N VAL A 66 -3.58 4.68 -8.17
CA VAL A 66 -3.96 6.10 -8.21
C VAL A 66 -4.39 6.39 -9.65
N GLY A 67 -5.68 6.57 -9.86
CA GLY A 67 -6.22 7.12 -11.09
C GLY A 67 -5.82 8.58 -11.19
N VAL A 68 -5.05 8.91 -12.23
CA VAL A 68 -5.02 10.31 -12.69
C VAL A 68 -6.32 10.42 -13.46
N ALA A 69 -7.30 11.14 -12.94
CA ALA A 69 -8.30 11.67 -13.85
C ALA A 69 -7.51 12.50 -14.87
N THR A 70 -7.56 12.08 -16.15
CA THR A 70 -6.89 12.63 -17.35
C THR A 70 -5.48 12.11 -17.69
N ASP A 71 -5.44 11.25 -18.71
CA ASP A 71 -4.48 11.13 -19.82
C ASP A 71 -2.96 11.24 -19.59
N PHE A 72 -2.26 10.11 -19.79
CA PHE A 72 -0.82 10.08 -20.07
C PHE A 72 -0.45 10.56 -21.49
N ASN A 73 -1.41 11.06 -22.28
CA ASN A 73 -1.17 11.70 -23.57
C ASN A 73 -1.22 13.24 -23.52
N ALA A 74 -1.48 13.85 -22.36
CA ALA A 74 -1.38 15.30 -22.22
C ALA A 74 0.08 15.71 -22.03
N SER A 75 0.73 16.00 -23.16
CA SER A 75 2.04 16.64 -23.24
C SER A 75 2.16 17.84 -22.29
N GLU A 76 3.26 17.90 -21.54
CA GLU A 76 3.98 19.11 -21.13
C GLU A 76 3.25 20.22 -20.33
N VAL A 77 2.05 20.01 -19.78
CA VAL A 77 1.39 21.03 -18.92
C VAL A 77 0.74 20.42 -17.67
N LEU A 78 1.53 19.77 -16.81
CA LEU A 78 1.11 19.52 -15.43
C LEU A 78 1.34 20.80 -14.60
N SER A 79 0.28 21.58 -14.37
CA SER A 79 0.30 22.68 -13.41
C SER A 79 0.70 22.19 -12.01
N ASP A 80 1.30 23.07 -11.20
CA ASP A 80 1.72 22.73 -9.82
C ASP A 80 0.58 22.20 -8.95
N ASP A 81 -0.65 22.62 -9.23
CA ASP A 81 -1.84 22.19 -8.49
C ASP A 81 -2.21 20.74 -8.81
N SER A 82 -2.06 20.29 -10.05
CA SER A 82 -2.30 18.90 -10.45
C SER A 82 -1.25 17.96 -9.84
N LYS A 83 0.02 18.39 -9.76
CA LYS A 83 1.10 17.63 -9.08
C LYS A 83 0.83 17.52 -7.57
N LYS A 84 0.41 18.60 -6.92
CA LYS A 84 0.03 18.60 -5.49
C LYS A 84 -1.16 17.71 -5.20
N ALA A 85 -2.21 17.76 -6.03
CA ALA A 85 -3.38 16.90 -5.90
C ALA A 85 -3.00 15.42 -6.04
N PHE A 86 -2.14 15.10 -7.01
CA PHE A 86 -1.60 13.76 -7.22
C PHE A 86 -0.80 13.25 -6.01
N GLY A 87 0.16 14.04 -5.50
CA GLY A 87 0.93 13.68 -4.30
C GLY A 87 0.05 13.49 -3.05
N THR A 88 -1.01 14.28 -2.92
CA THR A 88 -1.99 14.14 -1.83
C THR A 88 -2.78 12.83 -1.93
N ALA A 89 -3.19 12.44 -3.14
CA ALA A 89 -3.88 11.18 -3.37
C ALA A 89 -2.99 9.95 -3.06
N VAL A 90 -1.72 9.98 -3.48
CA VAL A 90 -0.72 8.94 -3.15
C VAL A 90 -0.51 8.85 -1.63
N ALA A 91 -0.35 9.99 -0.94
CA ALA A 91 -0.18 10.02 0.51
C ALA A 91 -1.39 9.46 1.25
N SER A 92 -2.62 9.73 0.79
CA SER A 92 -3.84 9.13 1.34
C SER A 92 -3.84 7.61 1.17
N LYS A 93 -3.48 7.12 -0.02
CA LYS A 93 -3.40 5.68 -0.29
C LYS A 93 -2.39 4.99 0.63
N ILE A 94 -1.22 5.57 0.82
CA ILE A 94 -0.20 5.07 1.76
C ILE A 94 -0.74 5.04 3.19
N ARG A 95 -1.40 6.12 3.64
CA ARG A 95 -2.03 6.19 4.97
C ARG A 95 -3.06 5.08 5.15
N ASP A 96 -3.92 4.83 4.18
CA ASP A 96 -5.02 3.88 4.31
C ASP A 96 -4.50 2.43 4.41
N ALA A 97 -3.50 2.07 3.60
CA ALA A 97 -2.84 0.77 3.68
C ALA A 97 -2.03 0.59 4.98
N TYR A 98 -1.31 1.62 5.42
CA TYR A 98 -0.61 1.62 6.69
C TYR A 98 -1.59 1.45 7.87
N ASN A 99 -2.70 2.19 7.85
CA ASN A 99 -3.76 2.10 8.86
C ASN A 99 -4.39 0.70 8.88
N PHE A 100 -4.62 0.08 7.72
CA PHE A 100 -5.10 -1.30 7.67
C PHE A 100 -4.15 -2.26 8.39
N ILE A 101 -2.84 -2.15 8.16
CA ILE A 101 -1.85 -2.97 8.88
C ILE A 101 -1.89 -2.66 10.38
N ALA A 102 -1.87 -1.38 10.76
CA ALA A 102 -1.84 -0.95 12.15
C ALA A 102 -3.06 -1.42 12.96
N GLN A 103 -4.24 -1.42 12.38
CA GLN A 103 -5.47 -1.87 13.05
C GLN A 103 -5.56 -3.39 13.17
N ASN A 104 -4.85 -4.13 12.33
CA ASN A 104 -4.99 -5.59 12.27
C ASN A 104 -3.79 -6.34 12.85
N TYR A 105 -2.60 -5.74 12.92
CA TYR A 105 -1.40 -6.44 13.38
C TYR A 105 -1.41 -6.73 14.88
N ARG A 106 -0.92 -7.92 15.23
CA ARG A 106 -0.53 -8.31 16.58
C ARG A 106 0.80 -9.06 16.51
N ASP A 107 1.50 -9.10 17.63
CA ASP A 107 2.74 -9.87 17.74
C ASP A 107 2.53 -11.32 17.29
N GLY A 108 3.41 -11.79 16.40
CA GLY A 108 3.34 -13.12 15.78
C GLY A 108 2.62 -13.18 14.43
N ASP A 109 1.86 -12.14 14.08
CA ASP A 109 1.28 -12.00 12.74
C ASP A 109 2.38 -11.71 11.70
N GLN A 110 2.10 -12.07 10.44
CA GLN A 110 3.02 -11.83 9.32
C GLN A 110 2.47 -10.75 8.41
N ILE A 111 3.32 -9.81 8.00
CA ILE A 111 2.97 -8.77 7.03
C ILE A 111 3.65 -9.07 5.71
N CYS A 112 2.88 -9.15 4.63
CA CYS A 112 3.37 -9.27 3.26
C CYS A 112 2.80 -8.13 2.41
N ILE A 113 3.66 -7.38 1.73
CA ILE A 113 3.27 -6.22 0.93
C ILE A 113 3.70 -6.46 -0.52
N PHE A 114 2.77 -6.26 -1.45
CA PHE A 114 2.93 -6.49 -2.87
C PHE A 114 2.64 -5.19 -3.62
N GLY A 115 3.49 -4.79 -4.55
CA GLY A 115 3.31 -3.56 -5.31
C GLY A 115 3.78 -3.64 -6.76
N PHE A 116 3.04 -3.05 -7.68
CA PHE A 116 3.42 -2.93 -9.09
C PHE A 116 3.46 -1.47 -9.55
N SER A 117 4.47 -1.07 -10.32
CA SER A 117 4.60 0.31 -10.84
C SER A 117 4.50 1.36 -9.72
N ARG A 118 3.55 2.30 -9.77
CA ARG A 118 3.30 3.26 -8.68
C ARG A 118 2.88 2.59 -7.36
N GLY A 119 2.24 1.42 -7.44
CA GLY A 119 1.95 0.59 -6.29
C GLY A 119 3.21 0.04 -5.61
N ALA A 120 4.31 -0.15 -6.34
CA ALA A 120 5.60 -0.52 -5.76
C ALA A 120 6.20 0.64 -4.93
N TYR A 121 6.03 1.89 -5.38
CA TYR A 121 6.39 3.06 -4.57
C TYR A 121 5.60 3.09 -3.26
N THR A 122 4.26 2.91 -3.33
CA THR A 122 3.39 2.81 -2.16
C THR A 122 3.87 1.70 -1.20
N ALA A 123 4.12 0.49 -1.72
CA ALA A 123 4.58 -0.65 -0.93
C ALA A 123 5.90 -0.36 -0.18
N ARG A 124 6.86 0.26 -0.86
CA ARG A 124 8.15 0.66 -0.26
C ARG A 124 7.98 1.75 0.80
N LYS A 125 7.12 2.74 0.56
CA LYS A 125 6.82 3.79 1.54
C LYS A 125 6.15 3.23 2.79
N ILE A 126 5.19 2.32 2.64
CA ILE A 126 4.57 1.63 3.78
C ILE A 126 5.66 0.88 4.58
N SER A 127 6.51 0.11 3.90
CA SER A 127 7.59 -0.62 4.58
C SER A 127 8.54 0.32 5.36
N GLY A 128 8.97 1.41 4.74
CA GLY A 128 9.81 2.41 5.42
C GLY A 128 9.11 3.14 6.57
N LEU A 129 7.80 3.35 6.50
CA LEU A 129 7.03 3.89 7.62
C LEU A 129 6.96 2.90 8.78
N ILE A 130 6.72 1.63 8.51
CA ILE A 130 6.66 0.58 9.54
C ILE A 130 8.02 0.46 10.23
N ASP A 131 9.12 0.49 9.47
CA ASP A 131 10.48 0.44 10.01
C ASP A 131 10.78 1.63 10.93
N ARG A 132 10.39 2.86 10.51
CA ARG A 132 10.74 4.09 11.23
C ARG A 132 9.78 4.46 12.36
N LEU A 133 8.49 4.20 12.21
CA LEU A 133 7.43 4.58 13.16
C LEU A 133 6.86 3.41 13.94
N GLY A 134 7.12 2.17 13.52
CA GLY A 134 6.31 1.03 13.94
C GLY A 134 4.90 1.13 13.39
N LEU A 135 3.94 0.68 14.19
CA LEU A 135 2.50 0.79 13.91
C LEU A 135 1.86 1.72 14.94
N LEU A 136 1.31 2.84 14.46
CA LEU A 136 0.61 3.79 15.30
C LEU A 136 -0.63 3.16 15.92
N SER A 137 -0.90 3.49 17.18
CA SER A 137 -2.18 3.16 17.79
C SER A 137 -3.34 3.89 17.10
N PRO A 138 -4.59 3.41 17.22
CA PRO A 138 -5.75 4.12 16.69
C PRO A 138 -5.85 5.59 17.14
N ALA A 139 -5.42 5.89 18.37
CA ALA A 139 -5.39 7.26 18.90
C ALA A 139 -4.32 8.14 18.24
N GLU A 140 -3.22 7.54 17.77
CA GLU A 140 -2.11 8.26 17.14
C GLU A 140 -2.27 8.43 15.63
N MET A 141 -3.16 7.67 14.98
CA MET A 141 -3.38 7.78 13.54
C MET A 141 -3.80 9.18 13.08
N GLY A 142 -4.41 9.99 13.94
CA GLY A 142 -4.68 11.41 13.66
C GLY A 142 -3.42 12.26 13.45
N LYS A 143 -2.26 11.81 13.95
CA LYS A 143 -0.94 12.45 13.79
C LYS A 143 -0.14 11.93 12.61
N PHE A 144 -0.67 10.97 11.84
CA PHE A 144 0.05 10.32 10.74
C PHE A 144 0.71 11.33 9.79
N PHE A 145 -0.03 12.35 9.33
CA PHE A 145 0.51 13.36 8.42
C PHE A 145 1.57 14.27 9.06
N VAL A 146 1.50 14.51 10.37
CA VAL A 146 2.52 15.25 11.11
C VAL A 146 3.82 14.44 11.11
N TYR A 147 3.74 13.15 11.48
CA TYR A 147 4.90 12.26 11.49
C TYR A 147 5.47 12.05 10.09
N TRP A 148 4.63 11.91 9.06
CA TRP A 148 5.04 11.86 7.66
C TRP A 148 5.87 13.09 7.26
N LYS A 149 5.40 14.30 7.59
CA LYS A 149 6.14 15.54 7.30
C LYS A 149 7.46 15.62 8.08
N GLN A 150 7.49 15.17 9.32
CA GLN A 150 8.71 15.11 10.12
C GLN A 150 9.74 14.13 9.53
N LEU A 151 9.31 12.93 9.12
CA LEU A 151 10.19 11.95 8.46
C LEU A 151 10.76 12.45 7.13
N ASN A 152 9.98 13.26 6.40
CA ASN A 152 10.41 13.89 5.15
C ASN A 152 11.10 15.25 5.37
N LYS A 153 11.36 15.65 6.62
CA LYS A 153 12.03 16.90 7.00
C LYS A 153 11.34 18.18 6.50
N THR A 154 10.03 18.11 6.25
CA THR A 154 9.21 19.28 5.85
C THR A 154 8.49 19.93 7.04
N LEU A 155 8.58 19.32 8.23
CA LEU A 155 8.11 19.87 9.49
C LEU A 155 9.12 19.52 10.60
N PRO A 156 9.45 20.44 11.52
CA PRO A 156 10.34 20.14 12.63
C PRO A 156 9.71 19.13 13.62
N GLY A 157 10.58 18.45 14.34
CA GLY A 157 10.24 17.45 15.35
C GLY A 157 10.67 16.05 14.94
N GLU A 158 10.71 15.15 15.91
CA GLU A 158 11.10 13.76 15.72
C GLU A 158 9.88 12.88 16.02
N PRO A 159 9.45 12.05 15.06
CA PRO A 159 8.30 11.19 15.27
C PRO A 159 8.68 10.04 16.22
N PRO A 160 7.68 9.37 16.83
CA PRO A 160 7.95 8.23 17.70
C PRO A 160 8.69 7.13 16.93
N ARG A 161 9.59 6.45 17.62
CA ARG A 161 10.26 5.25 17.11
C ARG A 161 9.66 4.02 17.79
N PRO A 162 9.60 2.88 17.10
CA PRO A 162 9.07 1.67 17.70
C PRO A 162 10.00 1.13 18.80
N ASP A 163 9.43 0.72 19.93
CA ASP A 163 10.17 0.05 21.01
C ASP A 163 10.68 -1.34 20.59
N LYS A 164 9.99 -1.99 19.64
CA LYS A 164 10.32 -3.29 19.09
C LYS A 164 10.08 -3.31 17.58
N PRO A 165 10.90 -4.05 16.80
CA PRO A 165 10.72 -4.12 15.36
C PRO A 165 9.37 -4.76 15.01
N VAL A 166 8.74 -4.26 13.95
CA VAL A 166 7.55 -4.85 13.34
C VAL A 166 7.99 -5.54 12.05
N PRO A 167 8.24 -6.87 12.07
CA PRO A 167 8.85 -7.55 10.95
C PRO A 167 7.90 -7.63 9.75
N ILE A 168 8.40 -7.19 8.59
CA ILE A 168 7.76 -7.43 7.30
C ILE A 168 8.34 -8.73 6.75
N LYS A 169 7.49 -9.75 6.64
CA LYS A 169 7.88 -11.09 6.18
C LYS A 169 8.23 -11.09 4.69
N CYS A 170 7.53 -10.29 3.90
CA CYS A 170 7.72 -10.22 2.46
C CYS A 170 7.41 -8.81 1.93
N LEU A 171 8.31 -8.27 1.10
CA LEU A 171 8.08 -7.08 0.31
C LEU A 171 8.35 -7.44 -1.16
N VAL A 172 7.30 -7.56 -1.96
CA VAL A 172 7.37 -7.91 -3.37
C VAL A 172 7.04 -6.69 -4.21
N THR A 173 7.96 -6.33 -5.10
CA THR A 173 7.79 -5.17 -5.98
C THR A 173 8.12 -5.53 -7.42
N TRP A 174 7.24 -5.15 -8.34
CA TRP A 174 7.43 -5.29 -9.78
C TRP A 174 7.52 -3.92 -10.44
N ASP A 175 8.48 -3.77 -11.36
CA ASP A 175 8.62 -2.63 -12.28
C ASP A 175 8.45 -1.27 -11.59
N THR A 176 9.29 -1.00 -10.57
CA THR A 176 9.10 0.19 -9.74
C THR A 176 9.41 1.46 -10.54
N VAL A 177 8.40 2.30 -10.73
CA VAL A 177 8.62 3.69 -11.18
C VAL A 177 8.89 4.57 -9.96
N GLY A 178 9.97 5.35 -10.00
CA GLY A 178 10.20 6.41 -9.02
C GLY A 178 9.22 7.56 -9.25
N GLU A 179 8.89 8.33 -8.20
CA GLU A 179 8.56 9.73 -8.45
C GLU A 179 9.77 10.37 -9.14
N PRO A 180 9.59 11.26 -10.13
CA PRO A 180 10.67 12.14 -10.56
C PRO A 180 11.10 12.90 -9.29
N ILE A 181 12.29 12.59 -8.80
CA ILE A 181 12.91 13.36 -7.72
C ILE A 181 13.38 14.65 -8.38
N ASP A 182 12.97 15.78 -7.79
CA ASP A 182 13.47 17.13 -8.10
C ASP A 182 15.01 17.18 -8.17
#